data_AF-A0A6P3R6M7-F1
#
_entry.id   AF-A0A6P3R6M7-F1
#
_cell.length_a   1.000
_cell.length_b   1.000
_cell.length_c   1.000
_cell.angle_alpha   90.00
_cell.angle_beta   90.00
_cell.angle_gamma   90.00
#
_symmetry.space_group_name_H-M   'P 1'
#
loop_
_entity.id
_entity.type
_entity.pdbx_description
1 polymer ?
#
loop_
_entity_poly.entity_id
_entity_poly.type
_entity_poly.pdbx_seq_one_letter_code
_entity_poly.pdbx_strand_id
1 'polypeptide(L)'
;TVVHDLGLRDGVQRVLFGNDLTFWLHKLVFIDAVSFLSGKRLALSLDRYILVDIDDIFVGKEGTRMNVNDVQALLDTQNLLRAQITNFTFNLGFSGKFYHTGTEEEDEGDDLLLRSVDQFWWFPHMWSHMQPHLFRNESSLVEQMVLNKKFALEHGIPTDSGYAVAPHHSGVYPVHGPLYGAWKKVWDVGITSTEEYPHLKPARHRRGFIHKNIMVLPRQTCGLFTHTIFYKEYPGGPKELDSSIQGGELFFTVVLNPISIFMTHLSNYGNDRLGLYTFVNLANFVQSWTNLRLQTLPPAQLAHKYFELFPDQKDPLWQNPCDDKRHRDIWPKEKTCDRLPRFLVIGPQKTGTTALYLFLVMHPSILSNSPSPKTFEEVQFFNRNNYHRGIDWYMDFFPVPSNATTDLLFEKSASYFHSEEAPKRAASLVPKAKIITILIDPSDRAYSWYQHQRSHEDPAALRFSFYEVISAGPRAPPELRALQKRCLVPGWYASHIERWLLYFPPLQLLIIDGQQLRTDPATVMDDVQKFLGVSRHYNYSEALTFDSHKGFWCQLLEEGKTKCLGKSKGRKYPPMGPDSRAFLSSYYRDHNVELAKLLHRLGQPLPAWLRQELQKAR
;
A
#
# COMPACT_ATOMS: atom_id res chain seq x y z
N THR A 1 -15.87 21.06 32.09
CA THR A 1 -17.34 21.11 32.30
C THR A 1 -18.01 20.58 31.06
N VAL A 2 -18.70 19.44 31.14
CA VAL A 2 -19.42 18.83 30.02
C VAL A 2 -20.89 18.72 30.41
N VAL A 3 -21.80 19.20 29.55
CA VAL A 3 -23.24 19.29 29.84
C VAL A 3 -24.02 18.59 28.74
N HIS A 4 -24.99 17.76 29.13
CA HIS A 4 -25.93 17.16 28.20
C HIS A 4 -27.19 18.04 28.11
N ASP A 5 -27.41 18.64 26.95
CA ASP A 5 -28.65 19.31 26.58
C ASP A 5 -29.60 18.28 25.95
N LEU A 6 -30.75 18.08 26.61
CA LEU A 6 -31.78 17.13 26.18
C LEU A 6 -32.56 17.61 24.93
N GLY A 7 -32.32 18.82 24.45
CA GLY A 7 -33.01 19.37 23.28
C GLY A 7 -34.47 19.71 23.55
N LEU A 8 -34.85 20.00 24.80
CA LEU A 8 -36.25 20.23 25.19
C LEU A 8 -36.90 21.42 24.47
N ARG A 9 -36.11 22.31 23.85
CA ARG A 9 -36.59 23.50 23.14
C ARG A 9 -36.75 23.30 21.62
N ASP A 10 -35.85 22.54 20.99
CA ASP A 10 -35.79 22.42 19.52
C ASP A 10 -35.73 20.97 19.01
N GLY A 11 -35.82 20.00 19.90
CA GLY A 11 -35.81 18.57 19.59
C GLY A 11 -34.42 18.00 19.28
N VAL A 12 -33.34 18.76 19.43
CA VAL A 12 -31.98 18.32 19.11
C VAL A 12 -31.17 18.09 20.38
N GLN A 13 -30.79 16.83 20.65
CA GLN A 13 -29.90 16.52 21.76
C GLN A 13 -28.46 16.95 21.46
N ARG A 14 -27.76 17.48 22.47
CA ARG A 14 -26.39 17.97 22.33
C ARG A 14 -25.55 17.62 23.56
N VAL A 15 -24.27 17.37 23.35
CA VAL A 15 -23.28 17.36 24.43
C VAL A 15 -22.39 18.59 24.25
N LEU A 16 -22.39 19.47 25.24
CA LEU A 16 -21.71 20.76 25.23
C LEU A 16 -20.43 20.68 26.06
N PHE A 17 -19.31 21.04 25.46
CA PHE A 17 -18.00 21.12 26.12
C PHE A 17 -17.69 22.58 26.45
N GLY A 18 -17.49 22.89 27.74
CA GLY A 18 -17.19 24.25 28.21
C GLY A 18 -15.75 24.71 28.00
N ASN A 19 -14.91 23.90 27.37
CA ASN A 19 -13.56 24.26 26.92
C ASN A 19 -13.21 23.41 25.69
N ASP A 20 -12.07 23.70 25.05
CA ASP A 20 -11.56 22.93 23.93
C ASP A 20 -11.12 21.49 24.32
N LEU A 21 -10.65 20.75 23.32
CA LEU A 21 -10.14 19.39 23.46
C LEU A 21 -8.64 19.35 23.80
N THR A 22 -8.01 20.44 24.23
CA THR A 22 -6.60 20.38 24.67
C THR A 22 -6.47 19.65 26.00
N PHE A 23 -7.46 19.81 26.88
CA PHE A 23 -7.55 19.07 28.13
C PHE A 23 -7.90 17.61 27.89
N TRP A 24 -7.07 16.70 28.39
CA TRP A 24 -7.18 15.26 28.10
C TRP A 24 -8.52 14.66 28.54
N LEU A 25 -9.08 15.07 29.67
CA LEU A 25 -10.35 14.52 30.13
C LEU A 25 -11.50 14.93 29.20
N HIS A 26 -11.43 16.12 28.58
CA HIS A 26 -12.40 16.50 27.56
C HIS A 26 -12.30 15.61 26.32
N LYS A 27 -11.09 15.22 25.88
CA LYS A 27 -10.93 14.24 24.79
C LYS A 27 -11.54 12.89 25.15
N LEU A 28 -11.34 12.42 26.38
CA LEU A 28 -11.90 11.14 26.84
C LEU A 28 -13.44 11.19 26.85
N VAL A 29 -14.02 12.22 27.48
CA VAL A 29 -15.49 12.41 27.52
C VAL A 29 -16.07 12.67 26.12
N PHE A 30 -15.29 13.24 25.19
CA PHE A 30 -15.71 13.39 23.80
C PHE A 30 -15.92 12.04 23.11
N ILE A 31 -15.06 11.05 23.36
CA ILE A 31 -15.25 9.68 22.83
C ILE A 31 -16.54 9.09 23.39
N ASP A 32 -16.80 9.25 24.69
CA ASP A 32 -18.04 8.80 25.32
C ASP A 32 -19.27 9.53 24.77
N ALA A 33 -19.17 10.83 24.50
CA ALA A 33 -20.25 11.62 23.92
C ALA A 33 -20.60 11.14 22.50
N VAL A 34 -19.60 10.81 21.67
CA VAL A 34 -19.82 10.23 20.34
C VAL A 34 -20.51 8.87 20.44
N SER A 35 -20.06 8.02 21.35
CA SER A 35 -20.70 6.73 21.64
C SER A 35 -22.15 6.93 22.11
N PHE A 36 -22.38 7.83 23.06
CA PHE A 36 -23.70 8.14 23.62
C PHE A 36 -24.68 8.68 22.56
N LEU A 37 -24.30 9.74 21.84
CA LEU A 37 -25.15 10.40 20.84
C LEU A 37 -25.42 9.51 19.62
N SER A 38 -24.51 8.59 19.29
CA SER A 38 -24.73 7.62 18.21
C SER A 38 -25.58 6.42 18.63
N GLY A 39 -26.07 6.36 19.87
CA GLY A 39 -26.76 5.18 20.41
C GLY A 39 -25.85 3.94 20.42
N LYS A 40 -24.57 4.14 20.72
CA LYS A 40 -23.47 3.16 20.70
C LYS A 40 -23.09 2.61 19.32
N ARG A 41 -23.62 3.15 18.22
CA ARG A 41 -23.27 2.70 16.85
C ARG A 41 -21.80 2.98 16.49
N LEU A 42 -21.21 4.01 17.08
CA LEU A 42 -19.81 4.38 16.89
C LEU A 42 -18.93 4.00 18.09
N ALA A 43 -19.44 3.16 18.99
CA ALA A 43 -18.70 2.71 20.16
C ALA A 43 -17.62 1.68 19.78
N LEU A 44 -16.43 1.81 20.36
CA LEU A 44 -15.42 0.76 20.34
C LEU A 44 -15.68 -0.23 21.47
N SER A 45 -15.20 -1.48 21.32
CA SER A 45 -15.14 -2.41 22.45
C SER A 45 -14.38 -1.78 23.63
N LEU A 46 -14.62 -2.25 24.85
CA LEU A 46 -13.80 -1.90 26.02
C LEU A 46 -12.52 -2.73 26.11
N ASP A 47 -12.41 -3.81 25.34
CA ASP A 47 -11.23 -4.67 25.35
C ASP A 47 -10.06 -3.99 24.63
N ARG A 48 -8.89 -4.02 25.24
CA ARG A 48 -7.62 -3.54 24.68
C ARG A 48 -6.56 -4.61 24.79
N TYR A 49 -5.93 -4.87 23.66
CA TYR A 49 -4.84 -5.84 23.57
C TYR A 49 -3.50 -5.12 23.58
N ILE A 50 -2.64 -5.46 24.53
CA ILE A 50 -1.32 -4.85 24.69
C ILE A 50 -0.25 -5.94 24.59
N LEU A 51 0.75 -5.71 23.75
CA LEU A 51 1.98 -6.48 23.68
C LEU A 51 3.16 -5.51 23.87
N VAL A 52 4.12 -5.87 24.72
CA VAL A 52 5.34 -5.09 24.92
C VAL A 52 6.51 -5.93 24.45
N ASP A 53 7.08 -5.51 23.33
CA ASP A 53 8.28 -6.13 22.76
C ASP A 53 9.51 -5.38 23.27
N ILE A 54 10.46 -6.14 23.81
CA ILE A 54 11.79 -5.68 24.22
C ILE A 54 12.78 -6.15 23.16
N ASP A 55 13.08 -5.29 22.20
CA ASP A 55 14.10 -5.56 21.19
C ASP A 55 15.51 -5.50 21.83
N ASP A 56 16.51 -5.92 21.06
CA ASP A 56 17.94 -5.74 21.40
C ASP A 56 18.44 -6.52 22.62
N ILE A 57 17.79 -7.63 22.99
CA ILE A 57 18.29 -8.53 24.03
C ILE A 57 19.69 -9.03 23.61
N PHE A 58 20.64 -8.84 24.53
CA PHE A 58 22.09 -8.99 24.41
C PHE A 58 22.85 -7.93 23.60
N VAL A 59 22.22 -6.98 22.90
CA VAL A 59 22.95 -6.08 21.97
C VAL A 59 23.57 -4.85 22.65
N GLY A 60 23.01 -4.42 23.79
CA GLY A 60 23.37 -3.16 24.47
C GLY A 60 24.87 -2.99 24.72
N LYS A 61 25.35 -1.75 24.68
CA LYS A 61 26.76 -1.44 25.02
C LYS A 61 26.97 -1.60 26.52
N GLU A 62 28.21 -1.90 26.92
CA GLU A 62 28.65 -1.88 28.31
C GLU A 62 28.17 -0.61 29.05
N GLY A 63 27.63 -0.79 30.25
CA GLY A 63 27.03 0.26 31.09
C GLY A 63 25.57 0.59 30.76
N THR A 64 24.99 -0.02 29.72
CA THR A 64 23.58 0.17 29.34
C THR A 64 22.77 -1.12 29.39
N ARG A 65 23.40 -2.24 29.78
CA ARG A 65 22.74 -3.54 29.83
C ARG A 65 22.03 -3.75 31.16
N MET A 66 21.21 -4.80 31.22
CA MET A 66 20.56 -5.20 32.47
C MET A 66 21.53 -6.04 33.30
N ASN A 67 21.70 -5.69 34.57
CA ASN A 67 22.33 -6.59 35.54
C ASN A 67 21.28 -7.49 36.22
N VAL A 68 21.73 -8.34 37.13
CA VAL A 68 20.87 -9.24 37.93
C VAL A 68 19.69 -8.51 38.59
N ASN A 69 19.91 -7.33 39.17
CA ASN A 69 18.87 -6.57 39.85
C ASN A 69 17.81 -6.04 38.88
N ASP A 70 18.22 -5.68 37.66
CA ASP A 70 17.33 -5.20 36.61
C ASP A 70 16.45 -6.33 36.07
N VAL A 71 17.03 -7.51 35.85
CA VAL A 71 16.29 -8.71 35.41
C VAL A 71 15.31 -9.18 36.49
N GLN A 72 15.69 -9.12 37.77
CA GLN A 72 14.76 -9.42 38.86
C GLN A 72 13.59 -8.42 38.89
N ALA A 73 13.87 -7.13 38.72
CA ALA A 73 12.83 -6.11 38.66
C ALA A 73 11.90 -6.29 37.45
N LEU A 74 12.42 -6.76 36.32
CA LEU A 74 11.63 -7.10 35.13
C LEU A 74 10.64 -8.23 35.44
N LEU A 75 11.10 -9.31 36.10
CA LEU A 75 10.25 -10.44 36.52
C LEU A 75 9.18 -10.00 37.54
N ASP A 76 9.57 -9.23 38.55
CA ASP A 76 8.66 -8.75 39.59
C ASP A 76 7.59 -7.82 39.00
N THR A 77 8.00 -6.93 38.09
CA THR A 77 7.09 -6.00 37.41
C THR A 77 6.16 -6.73 36.45
N GLN A 78 6.62 -7.77 35.76
CA GLN A 78 5.74 -8.62 34.94
C GLN A 78 4.61 -9.21 35.80
N ASN A 79 4.92 -9.70 36.99
CA ASN A 79 3.91 -10.22 37.93
C ASN A 79 2.97 -9.13 38.44
N LEU A 80 3.48 -7.93 38.72
CA LEU A 80 2.64 -6.78 39.07
C LEU A 80 1.66 -6.42 37.94
N LEU A 81 2.15 -6.33 36.70
CA LEU A 81 1.33 -6.00 35.53
C LEU A 81 0.26 -7.05 35.24
N ARG A 82 0.49 -8.33 35.57
CA ARG A 82 -0.53 -9.39 35.46
C ARG A 82 -1.77 -9.13 36.31
N ALA A 83 -1.68 -8.33 37.37
CA ALA A 83 -2.84 -7.94 38.18
C ALA A 83 -3.75 -6.91 37.47
N GLN A 84 -3.23 -6.21 36.45
CA GLN A 84 -3.93 -5.13 35.75
C GLN A 84 -4.17 -5.43 34.27
N ILE A 85 -3.33 -6.27 33.68
CA ILE A 85 -3.35 -6.68 32.29
C ILE A 85 -3.39 -8.21 32.27
N THR A 86 -4.53 -8.76 31.87
CA THR A 86 -4.74 -10.22 31.86
C THR A 86 -3.71 -10.91 30.97
N ASN A 87 -3.06 -11.96 31.50
CA ASN A 87 -2.03 -12.76 30.80
C ASN A 87 -0.79 -11.97 30.35
N PHE A 88 -0.46 -10.87 31.02
CA PHE A 88 0.70 -10.07 30.66
C PHE A 88 2.01 -10.87 30.70
N THR A 89 2.76 -10.80 29.60
CA THR A 89 4.08 -11.40 29.42
C THR A 89 4.90 -10.50 28.50
N PHE A 90 6.12 -10.15 28.89
CA PHE A 90 7.07 -9.46 28.03
C PHE A 90 7.57 -10.39 26.92
N ASN A 91 7.78 -9.82 25.74
CA ASN A 91 8.24 -10.53 24.56
C ASN A 91 9.64 -10.05 24.18
N LEU A 92 10.64 -10.94 24.23
CA LEU A 92 12.06 -10.61 24.19
C LEU A 92 12.67 -10.92 22.82
N GLY A 93 13.19 -9.88 22.17
CA GLY A 93 13.83 -9.93 20.86
C GLY A 93 15.34 -10.07 20.96
N PHE A 94 15.89 -11.23 20.59
CA PHE A 94 17.31 -11.54 20.88
C PHE A 94 18.22 -11.61 19.64
N SER A 95 19.46 -11.19 19.85
CA SER A 95 20.59 -11.33 18.92
C SER A 95 21.77 -12.00 19.62
N GLY A 96 21.89 -13.32 19.49
CA GLY A 96 22.82 -14.13 20.28
C GLY A 96 24.31 -13.86 20.07
N LYS A 97 24.70 -13.11 19.04
CA LYS A 97 26.12 -12.75 18.80
C LYS A 97 26.74 -11.97 19.95
N PHE A 98 25.91 -11.23 20.68
CA PHE A 98 26.33 -10.27 21.70
C PHE A 98 26.07 -10.77 23.12
N TYR A 99 25.79 -12.07 23.28
CA TYR A 99 25.74 -12.69 24.60
C TYR A 99 27.13 -12.62 25.24
N HIS A 100 27.18 -12.23 26.52
CA HIS A 100 28.42 -12.05 27.28
C HIS A 100 29.41 -11.07 26.64
N THR A 101 28.91 -9.86 26.34
CA THR A 101 29.74 -8.75 25.85
C THR A 101 29.66 -7.51 26.74
N GLY A 102 29.18 -7.65 27.98
CA GLY A 102 29.08 -6.59 28.97
C GLY A 102 30.19 -6.64 30.02
N THR A 103 29.94 -6.00 31.15
CA THR A 103 30.69 -6.22 32.40
C THR A 103 30.30 -7.56 33.05
N GLU A 104 31.08 -8.02 34.04
CA GLU A 104 30.76 -9.24 34.80
C GLU A 104 29.33 -9.20 35.40
N GLU A 105 28.91 -8.06 35.97
CA GLU A 105 27.57 -7.89 36.54
C GLU A 105 26.45 -7.91 35.48
N GLU A 106 26.73 -7.41 34.28
CA GLU A 106 25.79 -7.42 33.15
C GLU A 106 25.70 -8.81 32.52
N ASP A 107 26.82 -9.54 32.43
CA ASP A 107 26.87 -10.90 31.90
C ASP A 107 26.17 -11.89 32.85
N GLU A 108 26.24 -11.66 34.17
CA GLU A 108 25.38 -12.36 35.15
C GLU A 108 23.88 -12.05 34.95
N GLY A 109 23.55 -10.84 34.51
CA GLY A 109 22.19 -10.46 34.09
C GLY A 109 21.72 -11.23 32.86
N ASP A 110 22.58 -11.34 31.83
CA ASP A 110 22.32 -12.15 30.65
C ASP A 110 22.07 -13.62 31.01
N ASP A 111 22.85 -14.17 31.95
CA ASP A 111 22.67 -15.53 32.49
C ASP A 111 21.32 -15.68 33.19
N LEU A 112 20.92 -14.70 34.00
CA LEU A 112 19.64 -14.75 34.70
C LEU A 112 18.44 -14.71 33.73
N LEU A 113 18.53 -13.94 32.64
CA LEU A 113 17.53 -13.97 31.57
C LEU A 113 17.39 -15.39 30.98
N LEU A 114 18.52 -16.03 30.68
CA LEU A 114 18.53 -17.38 30.10
C LEU A 114 18.07 -18.46 31.08
N ARG A 115 18.35 -18.30 32.38
CA ARG A 115 17.80 -19.18 33.44
C ARG A 115 16.28 -19.01 33.60
N SER A 116 15.72 -17.89 33.15
CA SER A 116 14.31 -17.52 33.27
C SER A 116 13.56 -17.59 31.93
N VAL A 117 14.06 -18.37 30.96
CA VAL A 117 13.51 -18.42 29.58
C VAL A 117 12.02 -18.74 29.54
N ASP A 118 11.55 -19.63 30.41
CA ASP A 118 10.15 -20.06 30.50
C ASP A 118 9.20 -18.97 31.04
N GLN A 119 9.74 -17.91 31.63
CA GLN A 119 8.97 -16.79 32.17
C GLN A 119 8.63 -15.72 31.12
N PHE A 120 9.23 -15.79 29.93
CA PHE A 120 9.10 -14.79 28.87
C PHE A 120 8.66 -15.43 27.54
N TRP A 121 8.14 -14.59 26.64
CA TRP A 121 8.08 -14.94 25.22
C TRP A 121 9.34 -14.47 24.51
N TRP A 122 9.66 -15.12 23.40
CA TRP A 122 10.90 -14.86 22.66
C TRP A 122 10.65 -14.77 21.16
N PHE A 123 11.38 -13.88 20.50
CA PHE A 123 11.43 -13.80 19.04
C PHE A 123 12.85 -13.52 18.54
N PRO A 124 13.21 -14.03 17.34
CA PRO A 124 14.52 -13.75 16.77
C PRO A 124 14.61 -12.31 16.28
N HIS A 125 15.76 -11.68 16.55
CA HIS A 125 16.08 -10.32 16.12
C HIS A 125 17.39 -10.24 15.30
N MET A 126 17.63 -11.26 14.46
CA MET A 126 18.87 -11.50 13.70
C MET A 126 20.10 -11.79 14.57
N TRP A 127 21.07 -12.57 14.06
CA TRP A 127 22.27 -12.93 14.81
C TRP A 127 23.13 -11.72 15.19
N SER A 128 23.51 -10.92 14.21
CA SER A 128 24.45 -9.80 14.35
C SER A 128 23.78 -8.44 14.47
N HIS A 129 22.47 -8.40 14.72
CA HIS A 129 21.65 -7.18 14.73
C HIS A 129 21.71 -6.36 13.42
N MET A 130 22.23 -6.95 12.33
CA MET A 130 22.36 -6.25 11.06
C MET A 130 21.00 -6.08 10.37
N GLN A 131 20.79 -4.88 9.82
CA GLN A 131 19.57 -4.51 9.11
C GLN A 131 19.43 -5.34 7.81
N PRO A 132 18.28 -6.01 7.58
CA PRO A 132 18.12 -6.92 6.45
C PRO A 132 18.35 -6.31 5.06
N HIS A 133 18.01 -5.03 4.85
CA HIS A 133 18.19 -4.37 3.55
C HIS A 133 19.66 -4.24 3.10
N LEU A 134 20.63 -4.44 4.01
CA LEU A 134 22.06 -4.45 3.69
C LEU A 134 22.51 -5.76 3.03
N PHE A 135 21.70 -6.82 3.13
CA PHE A 135 21.97 -8.11 2.50
C PHE A 135 21.32 -8.15 1.13
N ARG A 136 22.09 -8.51 0.11
CA ARG A 136 21.59 -8.55 -1.28
C ARG A 136 20.84 -9.83 -1.61
N ASN A 137 21.24 -10.94 -0.98
CA ASN A 137 20.74 -12.27 -1.29
C ASN A 137 20.12 -12.93 -0.06
N GLU A 138 19.20 -13.86 -0.33
CA GLU A 138 18.51 -14.63 0.71
C GLU A 138 19.47 -15.54 1.48
N SER A 139 20.50 -16.08 0.81
CA SER A 139 21.46 -17.02 1.42
C SER A 139 22.21 -16.43 2.62
N SER A 140 22.71 -15.20 2.51
CA SER A 140 23.42 -14.52 3.62
C SER A 140 22.48 -14.21 4.79
N LEU A 141 21.21 -13.86 4.51
CA LEU A 141 20.20 -13.70 5.57
C LEU A 141 19.92 -15.03 6.26
N VAL A 142 19.80 -16.12 5.50
CA VAL A 142 19.60 -17.48 6.04
C VAL A 142 20.77 -17.88 6.93
N GLU A 143 22.02 -17.65 6.53
CA GLU A 143 23.20 -17.94 7.35
C GLU A 143 23.17 -17.21 8.69
N GLN A 144 22.87 -15.91 8.69
CA GLN A 144 22.71 -15.13 9.93
C GLN A 144 21.58 -15.69 10.80
N MET A 145 20.43 -16.01 10.21
CA MET A 145 19.29 -16.54 10.95
C MET A 145 19.57 -17.94 11.55
N VAL A 146 20.30 -18.80 10.83
CA VAL A 146 20.69 -20.14 11.30
C VAL A 146 21.61 -20.05 12.51
N LEU A 147 22.56 -19.12 12.53
CA LEU A 147 23.41 -18.89 13.71
C LEU A 147 22.58 -18.49 14.93
N ASN A 148 21.64 -17.55 14.76
CA ASN A 148 20.76 -17.13 15.85
C ASN A 148 19.84 -18.27 16.32
N LYS A 149 19.38 -19.13 15.40
CA LYS A 149 18.57 -20.30 15.73
C LYS A 149 19.36 -21.36 16.49
N LYS A 150 20.63 -21.57 16.11
CA LYS A 150 21.52 -22.47 16.84
C LYS A 150 21.74 -22.01 18.28
N PHE A 151 22.02 -20.71 18.47
CA PHE A 151 22.13 -20.12 19.81
C PHE A 151 20.85 -20.33 20.63
N ALA A 152 19.68 -20.13 20.04
CA ALA A 152 18.41 -20.35 20.71
C ALA A 152 18.24 -21.80 21.20
N LEU A 153 18.56 -22.77 20.34
CA LEU A 153 18.48 -24.20 20.68
C LEU A 153 19.48 -24.58 21.79
N GLU A 154 20.69 -24.03 21.77
CA GLU A 154 21.72 -24.28 22.77
C GLU A 154 21.33 -23.77 24.16
N HIS A 155 20.57 -22.68 24.23
CA HIS A 155 20.14 -22.04 25.48
C HIS A 155 18.66 -22.27 25.83
N GLY A 156 17.99 -23.20 25.14
CA GLY A 156 16.60 -23.57 25.42
C GLY A 156 15.55 -22.52 25.09
N ILE A 157 15.89 -21.47 24.32
CA ILE A 157 14.95 -20.44 23.87
C ILE A 157 13.96 -21.06 22.86
N PRO A 158 12.63 -20.90 23.04
CA PRO A 158 11.63 -21.39 22.09
C PRO A 158 11.85 -20.87 20.66
N THR A 159 11.70 -21.75 19.67
CA THR A 159 11.97 -21.42 18.25
C THR A 159 10.73 -21.53 17.35
N ASP A 160 9.57 -21.76 17.94
CA ASP A 160 8.27 -22.05 17.30
C ASP A 160 7.25 -20.91 17.46
N SER A 161 7.68 -19.73 17.89
CA SER A 161 6.78 -18.59 18.12
C SER A 161 6.06 -18.10 16.85
N GLY A 162 6.63 -18.38 15.67
CA GLY A 162 6.12 -17.92 14.37
C GLY A 162 6.13 -16.40 14.21
N TYR A 163 6.75 -15.67 15.15
CA TYR A 163 6.83 -14.21 15.21
C TYR A 163 8.30 -13.77 15.18
N ALA A 164 8.61 -12.78 14.35
CA ALA A 164 9.95 -12.20 14.27
C ALA A 164 9.88 -10.70 13.99
N VAL A 165 10.91 -9.96 14.41
CA VAL A 165 11.04 -8.53 14.13
C VAL A 165 12.44 -8.31 13.59
N ALA A 166 12.55 -7.59 12.48
CA ALA A 166 13.86 -7.24 11.92
C ALA A 166 14.46 -6.03 12.64
N PRO A 167 15.80 -5.99 12.83
CA PRO A 167 16.48 -4.79 13.32
C PRO A 167 16.08 -3.54 12.55
N HIS A 168 15.73 -2.49 13.30
CA HIS A 168 15.22 -1.20 12.78
C HIS A 168 13.98 -1.32 11.88
N HIS A 169 13.24 -2.43 11.95
CA HIS A 169 12.15 -2.79 11.04
C HIS A 169 12.53 -2.82 9.55
N SER A 170 13.82 -2.83 9.26
CA SER A 170 14.34 -2.79 7.91
C SER A 170 13.94 -4.04 7.13
N GLY A 171 13.47 -3.84 5.90
CA GLY A 171 13.03 -4.91 5.02
C GLY A 171 11.63 -5.45 5.33
N VAL A 172 11.01 -5.08 6.47
CA VAL A 172 9.59 -5.35 6.72
C VAL A 172 8.76 -4.40 5.88
N TYR A 173 9.04 -3.10 6.00
CA TYR A 173 8.54 -2.05 5.12
C TYR A 173 9.56 -0.89 5.02
N PRO A 174 9.99 -0.44 3.83
CA PRO A 174 9.68 -1.03 2.52
C PRO A 174 10.09 -2.49 2.43
N VAL A 175 9.27 -3.30 1.75
CA VAL A 175 9.45 -4.75 1.71
C VAL A 175 10.79 -5.10 1.05
N HIS A 176 11.56 -5.95 1.70
CA HIS A 176 12.75 -6.60 1.13
C HIS A 176 12.43 -8.08 0.91
N GLY A 177 12.17 -8.46 -0.34
CA GLY A 177 11.73 -9.81 -0.70
C GLY A 177 12.53 -10.99 -0.10
N PRO A 178 13.88 -10.94 -0.07
CA PRO A 178 14.72 -11.96 0.54
C PRO A 178 14.51 -12.16 2.04
N LEU A 179 14.17 -11.11 2.80
CA LEU A 179 13.88 -11.23 4.25
C LEU A 179 12.70 -12.17 4.50
N TYR A 180 11.60 -11.96 3.77
CA TYR A 180 10.39 -12.79 3.89
C TYR A 180 10.64 -14.24 3.49
N GLY A 181 11.55 -14.49 2.53
CA GLY A 181 11.97 -15.85 2.14
C GLY A 181 12.79 -16.54 3.25
N ALA A 182 13.83 -15.86 3.73
CA ALA A 182 14.71 -16.35 4.79
C ALA A 182 13.95 -16.63 6.09
N TRP A 183 13.05 -15.73 6.48
CA TRP A 183 12.20 -15.89 7.66
C TRP A 183 11.36 -17.16 7.62
N LYS A 184 10.66 -17.42 6.51
CA LYS A 184 9.90 -18.66 6.36
C LYS A 184 10.78 -19.89 6.39
N LYS A 185 11.93 -19.83 5.72
CA LYS A 185 12.84 -20.97 5.58
C LYS A 185 13.48 -21.38 6.91
N VAL A 186 13.85 -20.41 7.75
CA VAL A 186 14.62 -20.70 8.98
C VAL A 186 13.74 -20.76 10.22
N TRP A 187 12.77 -19.87 10.34
CA TRP A 187 11.99 -19.66 11.56
C TRP A 187 10.49 -19.97 11.42
N ASP A 188 10.03 -20.34 10.22
CA ASP A 188 8.61 -20.51 9.90
C ASP A 188 7.75 -19.30 10.31
N VAL A 189 8.28 -18.09 10.06
CA VAL A 189 7.59 -16.85 10.47
C VAL A 189 6.29 -16.69 9.68
N GLY A 190 5.19 -16.61 10.43
CA GLY A 190 3.87 -16.22 9.93
C GLY A 190 3.46 -14.80 10.33
N ILE A 191 4.12 -14.19 11.32
CA ILE A 191 3.77 -12.88 11.86
C ILE A 191 5.02 -12.00 12.05
N THR A 192 4.90 -10.72 11.78
CA THR A 192 5.89 -9.69 12.15
C THR A 192 5.20 -8.38 12.48
N SER A 193 5.95 -7.35 12.87
CA SER A 193 5.42 -6.02 13.09
C SER A 193 6.38 -4.94 12.63
N THR A 194 5.82 -3.77 12.31
CA THR A 194 6.60 -2.60 11.89
C THR A 194 5.92 -1.31 12.30
N GLU A 195 6.72 -0.30 12.63
CA GLU A 195 6.24 1.07 12.79
C GLU A 195 6.27 1.89 11.48
N GLU A 196 6.78 1.31 10.40
CA GLU A 196 7.07 2.03 9.16
C GLU A 196 5.89 2.10 8.18
N TYR A 197 4.85 1.27 8.38
CA TYR A 197 3.77 1.11 7.40
C TYR A 197 2.47 1.84 7.80
N PRO A 198 1.85 2.64 6.89
CA PRO A 198 2.37 3.04 5.59
C PRO A 198 3.44 4.13 5.68
N HIS A 199 3.54 4.80 6.83
CA HIS A 199 4.57 5.78 7.18
C HIS A 199 4.85 5.72 8.67
N LEU A 200 6.04 6.18 9.08
CA LEU A 200 6.37 6.34 10.50
C LEU A 200 5.44 7.33 11.18
N LYS A 201 5.10 8.44 10.51
CA LYS A 201 4.24 9.50 11.04
C LYS A 201 3.14 9.90 10.03
N PRO A 202 1.95 10.28 10.52
CA PRO A 202 1.51 10.21 11.91
C PRO A 202 1.14 8.77 12.33
N ALA A 203 1.42 8.38 13.58
CA ALA A 203 1.23 7.02 14.08
C ALA A 203 -0.21 6.50 13.93
N ARG A 204 -1.21 7.38 14.01
CA ARG A 204 -2.64 7.06 13.82
C ARG A 204 -2.99 6.48 12.44
N HIS A 205 -2.13 6.65 11.43
CA HIS A 205 -2.34 6.07 10.10
C HIS A 205 -1.67 4.70 9.94
N ARG A 206 -0.89 4.25 10.94
CA ARG A 206 -0.26 2.93 10.91
C ARG A 206 -1.33 1.86 10.87
N ARG A 207 -1.07 0.83 10.08
CA ARG A 207 -2.00 -0.29 9.89
C ARG A 207 -1.25 -1.57 9.57
N GLY A 208 -1.94 -2.69 9.57
CA GLY A 208 -1.39 -3.97 9.15
C GLY A 208 -1.48 -4.17 7.64
N PHE A 209 -0.85 -5.24 7.17
CA PHE A 209 -1.04 -5.82 5.84
C PHE A 209 -0.57 -7.27 5.82
N ILE A 210 -0.96 -8.02 4.79
CA ILE A 210 -0.47 -9.38 4.56
C ILE A 210 0.38 -9.40 3.29
N HIS A 211 1.61 -9.86 3.40
CA HIS A 211 2.51 -10.04 2.25
C HIS A 211 3.21 -11.40 2.31
N LYS A 212 3.19 -12.13 1.20
CA LYS A 212 3.71 -13.51 1.11
C LYS A 212 3.21 -14.39 2.28
N ASN A 213 1.93 -14.30 2.64
CA ASN A 213 1.33 -15.03 3.78
C ASN A 213 1.98 -14.75 5.16
N ILE A 214 2.69 -13.63 5.31
CA ILE A 214 3.15 -13.13 6.61
C ILE A 214 2.23 -11.96 6.98
N MET A 215 1.63 -12.05 8.17
CA MET A 215 0.82 -11.01 8.78
C MET A 215 1.73 -9.95 9.39
N VAL A 216 1.68 -8.73 8.86
CA VAL A 216 2.43 -7.59 9.37
C VAL A 216 1.51 -6.73 10.21
N LEU A 217 1.82 -6.58 11.50
CA LEU A 217 1.05 -5.78 12.45
C LEU A 217 1.64 -4.38 12.63
N PRO A 218 0.81 -3.34 12.84
CA PRO A 218 1.33 -2.01 13.14
C PRO A 218 1.90 -1.97 14.56
N ARG A 219 3.12 -1.44 14.68
CA ARG A 219 3.80 -1.22 15.96
C ARG A 219 3.75 0.25 16.38
N GLN A 220 3.78 0.50 17.69
CA GLN A 220 3.57 1.78 18.34
C GLN A 220 4.84 2.21 19.06
N THR A 221 5.12 3.51 19.02
CA THR A 221 6.18 4.12 19.82
C THR A 221 5.63 4.45 21.20
N CYS A 222 6.45 4.28 22.24
CA CYS A 222 6.08 4.63 23.62
C CYS A 222 6.83 5.85 24.17
N GLY A 223 7.60 6.56 23.33
CA GLY A 223 8.44 7.68 23.74
C GLY A 223 9.80 7.28 24.33
N LEU A 224 10.04 5.99 24.54
CA LEU A 224 11.32 5.45 24.97
C LEU A 224 12.17 5.07 23.75
N PHE A 225 13.33 5.72 23.59
CA PHE A 225 14.31 5.39 22.55
C PHE A 225 15.48 4.60 23.14
N THR A 226 16.32 4.00 22.29
CA THR A 226 17.50 3.22 22.72
C THR A 226 18.49 3.99 23.61
N HIS A 227 18.54 5.32 23.48
CA HIS A 227 19.40 6.21 24.25
C HIS A 227 18.66 6.87 25.43
N THR A 228 17.36 6.62 25.59
CA THR A 228 16.56 7.16 26.68
C THR A 228 16.63 6.19 27.86
N ILE A 229 17.69 6.33 28.64
CA ILE A 229 18.05 5.38 29.71
C ILE A 229 17.78 5.98 31.09
N PHE A 230 18.07 7.27 31.27
CA PHE A 230 17.90 7.98 32.54
C PHE A 230 16.68 8.90 32.52
N TYR A 231 15.93 8.94 33.61
CA TYR A 231 14.68 9.69 33.70
C TYR A 231 14.89 11.19 33.47
N LYS A 232 15.97 11.72 34.05
CA LYS A 232 16.36 13.14 33.93
C LYS A 232 16.76 13.55 32.51
N GLU A 233 17.15 12.58 31.68
CA GLU A 233 17.63 12.79 30.31
C GLU A 233 16.56 12.49 29.26
N TYR A 234 15.33 12.19 29.69
CA TYR A 234 14.21 11.98 28.77
C TYR A 234 14.06 13.18 27.82
N PRO A 235 13.86 12.99 26.51
CA PRO A 235 13.68 14.10 25.57
C PRO A 235 12.50 15.00 25.96
N GLY A 236 12.77 16.29 26.24
CA GLY A 236 11.78 17.23 26.77
C GLY A 236 11.66 17.25 28.30
N GLY A 237 12.43 16.40 28.99
CA GLY A 237 12.53 16.29 30.44
C GLY A 237 11.55 15.28 31.06
N PRO A 238 11.75 14.91 32.34
CA PRO A 238 10.89 13.98 33.09
C PRO A 238 9.38 14.20 32.94
N LYS A 239 8.95 15.46 33.01
CA LYS A 239 7.54 15.85 32.92
C LYS A 239 6.89 15.50 31.59
N GLU A 240 7.67 15.39 30.52
CA GLU A 240 7.15 15.03 29.20
C GLU A 240 6.76 13.55 29.15
N LEU A 241 7.56 12.67 29.76
CA LEU A 241 7.22 11.25 29.93
C LEU A 241 5.96 11.10 30.79
N ASP A 242 5.92 11.76 31.95
CA ASP A 242 4.75 11.75 32.83
C ASP A 242 3.51 12.28 32.12
N SER A 243 3.63 13.37 31.36
CA SER A 243 2.50 13.95 30.61
C SER A 243 2.02 13.02 29.50
N SER A 244 2.93 12.29 28.83
CA SER A 244 2.57 11.28 27.83
C SER A 244 1.75 10.13 28.43
N ILE A 245 2.13 9.68 29.64
CA ILE A 245 1.45 8.62 30.40
C ILE A 245 0.12 9.10 30.99
N GLN A 246 0.09 10.31 31.56
CA GLN A 246 -1.03 10.85 32.33
C GLN A 246 -1.93 11.73 31.46
N GLY A 247 -2.68 11.10 30.56
CA GLY A 247 -3.62 11.80 29.67
C GLY A 247 -3.00 12.31 28.36
N GLY A 248 -1.74 11.96 28.07
CA GLY A 248 -1.04 12.34 26.85
C GLY A 248 -1.10 11.29 25.74
N GLU A 249 -0.07 11.30 24.88
CA GLU A 249 -0.01 10.47 23.67
C GLU A 249 -0.10 8.97 23.98
N LEU A 250 0.69 8.48 24.93
CA LEU A 250 0.75 7.06 25.26
C LEU A 250 -0.58 6.56 25.84
N PHE A 251 -1.20 7.35 26.72
CA PHE A 251 -2.56 7.09 27.21
C PHE A 251 -3.57 6.99 26.07
N PHE A 252 -3.63 7.99 25.19
CA PHE A 252 -4.59 7.99 24.09
C PHE A 252 -4.32 6.93 23.03
N THR A 253 -3.07 6.47 22.90
CA THR A 253 -2.74 5.32 22.05
C THR A 253 -3.48 4.07 22.55
N VAL A 254 -3.49 3.81 23.85
CA VAL A 254 -4.24 2.68 24.44
C VAL A 254 -5.75 2.94 24.37
N VAL A 255 -6.22 4.16 24.62
CA VAL A 255 -7.66 4.47 24.58
C VAL A 255 -8.24 4.27 23.19
N LEU A 256 -7.54 4.73 22.15
CA LEU A 256 -8.06 4.78 20.78
C LEU A 256 -7.77 3.52 19.95
N ASN A 257 -6.71 2.77 20.26
CA ASN A 257 -6.34 1.59 19.50
C ASN A 257 -6.80 0.30 20.20
N PRO A 258 -7.64 -0.53 19.56
CA PRO A 258 -8.02 -1.83 20.10
C PRO A 258 -6.82 -2.76 20.36
N ILE A 259 -5.76 -2.63 19.56
CA ILE A 259 -4.52 -3.41 19.65
C ILE A 259 -3.34 -2.44 19.62
N SER A 260 -2.43 -2.56 20.60
CA SER A 260 -1.19 -1.79 20.69
C SER A 260 0.00 -2.71 20.92
N ILE A 261 0.98 -2.69 20.02
CA ILE A 261 2.25 -3.41 20.15
C ILE A 261 3.32 -2.36 20.38
N PHE A 262 3.82 -2.24 21.60
CA PHE A 262 4.81 -1.23 21.94
C PHE A 262 6.23 -1.73 21.67
N MET A 263 7.00 -0.90 20.96
CA MET A 263 8.43 -1.08 20.82
C MET A 263 9.17 -0.47 22.01
N THR A 264 9.98 -1.31 22.67
CA THR A 264 11.02 -0.92 23.64
C THR A 264 12.31 -1.69 23.35
N HIS A 265 13.39 -1.36 24.04
CA HIS A 265 14.70 -2.00 23.85
C HIS A 265 15.29 -2.38 25.21
N LEU A 266 16.22 -3.33 25.24
CA LEU A 266 16.91 -3.80 26.45
C LEU A 266 17.41 -2.65 27.35
N SER A 267 17.98 -1.60 26.76
CA SER A 267 18.51 -0.45 27.50
C SER A 267 17.45 0.35 28.25
N ASN A 268 16.17 0.23 27.90
CA ASN A 268 15.08 0.87 28.64
C ASN A 268 14.76 0.17 29.97
N TYR A 269 15.30 -1.03 30.20
CA TYR A 269 15.05 -1.85 31.38
C TYR A 269 16.29 -1.99 32.27
N GLY A 270 17.46 -1.52 31.83
CA GLY A 270 18.61 -1.28 32.71
C GLY A 270 18.57 0.09 33.37
N ASN A 271 19.52 0.37 34.26
CA ASN A 271 19.70 1.68 34.92
C ASN A 271 18.43 2.18 35.64
N ASP A 272 17.79 3.26 35.18
CA ASP A 272 16.57 3.83 35.80
C ASP A 272 15.30 3.04 35.47
N ARG A 273 15.39 1.99 34.64
CA ARG A 273 14.28 1.06 34.32
C ARG A 273 13.03 1.77 33.78
N LEU A 274 13.23 2.74 32.90
CA LEU A 274 12.14 3.59 32.37
C LEU A 274 11.02 2.79 31.69
N GLY A 275 11.32 1.65 31.07
CA GLY A 275 10.32 0.73 30.54
C GLY A 275 9.35 0.25 31.61
N LEU A 276 9.87 -0.21 32.75
CA LEU A 276 9.07 -0.66 33.89
C LEU A 276 8.23 0.48 34.47
N TYR A 277 8.85 1.64 34.70
CA TYR A 277 8.16 2.84 35.18
C TYR A 277 7.00 3.22 34.26
N THR A 278 7.23 3.25 32.94
CA THR A 278 6.25 3.71 31.96
C THR A 278 5.02 2.82 31.95
N PHE A 279 5.18 1.50 31.83
CA PHE A 279 4.03 0.61 31.67
C PHE A 279 3.24 0.40 32.96
N VAL A 280 3.88 0.40 34.13
CA VAL A 280 3.17 0.35 35.43
C VAL A 280 2.31 1.60 35.61
N ASN A 281 2.89 2.78 35.40
CA ASN A 281 2.13 4.02 35.55
C ASN A 281 1.04 4.18 34.50
N LEU A 282 1.27 3.72 33.27
CA LEU A 282 0.25 3.70 32.22
C LEU A 282 -0.92 2.78 32.59
N ALA A 283 -0.65 1.55 33.02
CA ALA A 283 -1.69 0.61 33.43
C ALA A 283 -2.52 1.16 34.61
N ASN A 284 -1.85 1.70 35.63
CA ASN A 284 -2.48 2.39 36.75
C ASN A 284 -3.41 3.53 36.29
N PHE A 285 -2.92 4.39 35.39
CA PHE A 285 -3.67 5.55 34.93
C PHE A 285 -4.89 5.12 34.08
N VAL A 286 -4.71 4.15 33.18
CA VAL A 286 -5.81 3.60 32.38
C VAL A 286 -6.89 2.97 33.26
N GLN A 287 -6.51 2.18 34.26
CA GLN A 287 -7.44 1.57 35.20
C GLN A 287 -8.18 2.60 36.06
N SER A 288 -7.50 3.70 36.43
CA SER A 288 -8.08 4.75 37.29
C SER A 288 -9.13 5.59 36.56
N TRP A 289 -8.94 5.82 35.25
CA TRP A 289 -9.72 6.81 34.50
C TRP A 289 -10.62 6.22 33.42
N THR A 290 -10.59 4.90 33.20
CA THR A 290 -11.37 4.25 32.15
C THR A 290 -11.95 2.91 32.61
N ASN A 291 -12.95 2.41 31.89
CA ASN A 291 -13.49 1.06 32.05
C ASN A 291 -12.86 0.06 31.07
N LEU A 292 -11.68 0.36 30.54
CA LEU A 292 -11.00 -0.50 29.56
C LEU A 292 -10.50 -1.77 30.24
N ARG A 293 -10.64 -2.89 29.54
CA ARG A 293 -10.11 -4.19 29.98
C ARG A 293 -8.84 -4.50 29.21
N LEU A 294 -7.71 -4.43 29.90
CA LEU A 294 -6.40 -4.68 29.30
C LEU A 294 -6.09 -6.18 29.33
N GLN A 295 -5.57 -6.69 28.21
CA GLN A 295 -5.16 -8.08 28.10
C GLN A 295 -4.00 -8.24 27.11
N THR A 296 -3.20 -9.27 27.29
CA THR A 296 -2.13 -9.66 26.37
C THR A 296 -2.50 -10.98 25.72
N LEU A 297 -2.29 -11.07 24.40
CA LEU A 297 -2.44 -12.30 23.63
C LEU A 297 -1.08 -12.70 23.05
N PRO A 298 -0.82 -14.02 22.91
CA PRO A 298 0.31 -14.50 22.14
C PRO A 298 0.33 -13.89 20.72
N PRO A 299 1.50 -13.58 20.14
CA PRO A 299 1.59 -12.89 18.85
C PRO A 299 0.74 -13.49 17.72
N ALA A 300 0.66 -14.82 17.65
CA ALA A 300 -0.19 -15.51 16.67
C ALA A 300 -1.68 -15.21 16.87
N GLN A 301 -2.19 -15.28 18.10
CA GLN A 301 -3.60 -14.97 18.39
C GLN A 301 -3.89 -13.48 18.18
N LEU A 302 -2.95 -12.62 18.57
CA LEU A 302 -3.06 -11.18 18.40
C LEU A 302 -3.15 -10.79 16.91
N ALA A 303 -2.38 -11.44 16.04
CA ALA A 303 -2.42 -11.19 14.61
C ALA A 303 -3.76 -11.58 13.98
N HIS A 304 -4.31 -12.75 14.33
CA HIS A 304 -5.63 -13.16 13.87
C HIS A 304 -6.71 -12.19 14.36
N LYS A 305 -6.64 -11.78 15.64
CA LYS A 305 -7.54 -10.78 16.22
C LYS A 305 -7.47 -9.44 15.46
N TYR A 306 -6.27 -9.01 15.08
CA TYR A 306 -6.08 -7.79 14.31
C TYR A 306 -6.83 -7.82 12.98
N PHE A 307 -6.66 -8.86 12.19
CA PHE A 307 -7.31 -8.97 10.88
C PHE A 307 -8.78 -9.41 10.94
N GLU A 308 -9.27 -9.87 12.10
CA GLU A 308 -10.69 -9.98 12.41
C GLU A 308 -11.31 -8.59 12.62
N LEU A 309 -10.64 -7.72 13.36
CA LEU A 309 -11.10 -6.35 13.62
C LEU A 309 -10.95 -5.43 12.40
N PHE A 310 -9.93 -5.67 11.57
CA PHE A 310 -9.59 -4.83 10.42
C PHE A 310 -9.47 -5.66 9.12
N PRO A 311 -10.57 -6.26 8.62
CA PRO A 311 -10.53 -7.13 7.45
C PRO A 311 -10.06 -6.41 6.17
N ASP A 312 -10.38 -5.13 6.03
CA ASP A 312 -10.00 -4.30 4.88
C ASP A 312 -8.52 -3.94 4.84
N GLN A 313 -7.78 -4.23 5.91
CA GLN A 313 -6.34 -3.95 6.01
C GLN A 313 -5.48 -5.16 5.64
N LYS A 314 -6.08 -6.29 5.23
CA LYS A 314 -5.33 -7.45 4.74
C LYS A 314 -4.54 -7.11 3.47
N ASP A 315 -5.15 -6.35 2.57
CA ASP A 315 -4.53 -5.96 1.32
C ASP A 315 -3.52 -4.83 1.55
N PRO A 316 -2.27 -5.00 1.13
CA PRO A 316 -1.29 -3.92 1.22
C PRO A 316 -1.72 -2.76 0.33
N LEU A 317 -1.21 -1.58 0.65
CA LEU A 317 -1.24 -0.40 -0.20
C LEU A 317 0.18 0.17 -0.22
N TRP A 318 0.91 -0.12 -1.29
CA TRP A 318 2.30 0.24 -1.48
C TRP A 318 2.46 1.75 -1.66
N GLN A 319 3.17 2.39 -0.74
CA GLN A 319 3.57 3.79 -0.86
C GLN A 319 4.87 3.88 -1.66
N ASN A 320 5.14 5.07 -2.19
CA ASN A 320 6.44 5.42 -2.74
C ASN A 320 7.52 5.47 -1.63
N PRO A 321 8.51 4.55 -1.62
CA PRO A 321 9.55 4.56 -0.59
C PRO A 321 10.40 5.83 -0.58
N CYS A 322 10.42 6.61 -1.66
CA CYS A 322 11.22 7.83 -1.73
C CYS A 322 10.58 9.09 -1.16
N ASP A 323 9.28 9.07 -0.89
CA ASP A 323 8.59 10.22 -0.31
C ASP A 323 8.81 10.31 1.22
N ASP A 324 9.37 9.26 1.85
CA ASP A 324 9.74 9.22 3.26
C ASP A 324 11.27 9.06 3.42
N LYS A 325 11.90 9.96 4.17
CA LYS A 325 13.35 9.91 4.40
C LYS A 325 13.78 8.59 5.04
N ARG A 326 13.05 8.13 6.06
CA ARG A 326 13.40 6.92 6.80
C ARG A 326 13.27 5.68 5.93
N HIS A 327 12.23 5.62 5.09
CA HIS A 327 12.07 4.51 4.13
C HIS A 327 13.25 4.42 3.17
N ARG A 328 13.75 5.55 2.64
CA ARG A 328 14.96 5.54 1.80
C ARG A 328 16.18 5.04 2.55
N ASP A 329 16.35 5.45 3.80
CA ASP A 329 17.52 5.09 4.62
C ASP A 329 17.58 3.58 4.93
N ILE A 330 16.43 2.90 4.97
CA ILE A 330 16.31 1.44 5.22
C ILE A 330 15.93 0.62 3.97
N TRP A 331 16.05 1.21 2.78
CA TRP A 331 15.81 0.55 1.49
C TRP A 331 17.15 0.13 0.86
N PRO A 332 17.22 -1.02 0.16
CA PRO A 332 18.47 -1.44 -0.50
C PRO A 332 19.01 -0.37 -1.44
N LYS A 333 20.32 -0.07 -1.36
CA LYS A 333 20.98 1.02 -2.10
C LYS A 333 20.91 0.87 -3.62
N GLU A 334 20.72 -0.35 -4.11
CA GLU A 334 20.57 -0.65 -5.54
C GLU A 334 19.19 -0.24 -6.08
N LYS A 335 18.23 0.02 -5.20
CA LYS A 335 16.90 0.46 -5.58
C LYS A 335 16.85 1.99 -5.58
N THR A 336 16.28 2.53 -6.66
CA THR A 336 16.03 3.96 -6.81
C THR A 336 14.62 4.17 -7.31
N CYS A 337 13.98 5.25 -6.90
CA CYS A 337 12.68 5.64 -7.44
C CYS A 337 12.76 6.19 -8.87
N ASP A 338 13.96 6.39 -9.40
CA ASP A 338 14.14 6.68 -10.82
C ASP A 338 13.73 5.50 -11.70
N ARG A 339 13.58 4.29 -11.13
CA ARG A 339 13.04 3.10 -11.81
C ARG A 339 11.52 3.00 -11.80
N LEU A 340 10.80 3.92 -11.14
CA LEU A 340 9.34 3.94 -11.20
C LEU A 340 8.84 4.76 -12.39
N PRO A 341 7.71 4.37 -13.02
CA PRO A 341 7.19 5.10 -14.16
C PRO A 341 6.75 6.51 -13.78
N ARG A 342 7.13 7.48 -14.63
CA ARG A 342 6.73 8.89 -14.55
C ARG A 342 5.34 9.14 -15.13
N PHE A 343 4.83 8.21 -15.94
CA PHE A 343 3.46 8.26 -16.43
C PHE A 343 2.89 6.89 -16.74
N LEU A 344 1.56 6.79 -16.77
CA LEU A 344 0.80 5.57 -16.99
C LEU A 344 -0.17 5.76 -18.16
N VAL A 345 -0.14 4.86 -19.14
CA VAL A 345 -1.18 4.75 -20.18
C VAL A 345 -2.23 3.75 -19.70
N ILE A 346 -3.34 4.27 -19.19
CA ILE A 346 -4.29 3.48 -18.38
C ILE A 346 -5.35 2.75 -19.20
N GLY A 347 -5.52 3.08 -20.48
CA GLY A 347 -6.52 2.45 -21.34
C GLY A 347 -7.52 3.42 -21.96
N PRO A 348 -8.78 2.99 -22.17
CA PRO A 348 -9.28 1.62 -22.04
C PRO A 348 -8.74 0.68 -23.13
N GLN A 349 -9.12 -0.60 -23.07
CA GLN A 349 -8.81 -1.56 -24.13
C GLN A 349 -9.51 -1.17 -25.44
N LYS A 350 -8.86 -1.50 -26.56
CA LYS A 350 -9.39 -1.35 -27.93
C LYS A 350 -9.50 0.09 -28.45
N THR A 351 -8.83 1.05 -27.81
CA THR A 351 -8.86 2.47 -28.22
C THR A 351 -7.60 2.93 -28.96
N GLY A 352 -6.62 2.05 -29.20
CA GLY A 352 -5.36 2.40 -29.86
C GLY A 352 -4.14 2.44 -28.93
N THR A 353 -4.26 1.97 -27.69
CA THR A 353 -3.19 2.01 -26.68
C THR A 353 -1.88 1.34 -27.10
N THR A 354 -1.91 0.26 -27.90
CA THR A 354 -0.67 -0.35 -28.43
C THR A 354 -0.04 0.52 -29.54
N ALA A 355 -0.84 1.28 -30.30
CA ALA A 355 -0.29 2.22 -31.27
C ALA A 355 0.43 3.37 -30.56
N LEU A 356 -0.23 3.98 -29.56
CA LEU A 356 0.38 5.00 -28.71
C LEU A 356 1.67 4.50 -28.05
N TYR A 357 1.65 3.28 -27.48
CA TYR A 357 2.84 2.65 -26.92
C TYR A 357 3.99 2.58 -27.91
N LEU A 358 3.73 2.14 -29.15
CA LEU A 358 4.79 2.05 -30.17
C LEU A 358 5.33 3.42 -30.56
N PHE A 359 4.49 4.44 -30.65
CA PHE A 359 4.94 5.79 -30.97
C PHE A 359 5.74 6.41 -29.81
N LEU A 360 5.33 6.17 -28.56
CA LEU A 360 6.06 6.62 -27.39
C LEU A 360 7.50 6.06 -27.35
N VAL A 361 7.69 4.76 -27.59
CA VAL A 361 9.03 4.14 -27.56
C VAL A 361 9.93 4.54 -28.74
N MET A 362 9.42 5.27 -29.74
CA MET A 362 10.26 5.87 -30.79
C MET A 362 11.03 7.09 -30.26
N HIS A 363 10.55 7.73 -29.20
CA HIS A 363 11.21 8.89 -28.61
C HIS A 363 12.44 8.46 -27.79
N PRO A 364 13.64 9.04 -28.01
CA PRO A 364 14.87 8.58 -27.38
C PRO A 364 14.87 8.69 -25.85
N SER A 365 14.16 9.67 -25.30
CA SER A 365 14.01 9.89 -23.85
C SER A 365 12.80 9.21 -23.21
N ILE A 366 12.03 8.38 -23.92
CA ILE A 366 10.86 7.68 -23.35
C ILE A 366 11.14 6.18 -23.38
N LEU A 367 11.19 5.58 -22.20
CA LEU A 367 11.54 4.16 -22.04
C LEU A 367 10.34 3.40 -21.47
N SER A 368 10.02 2.27 -22.09
CA SER A 368 8.96 1.38 -21.62
C SER A 368 9.49 0.33 -20.65
N ASN A 369 8.57 -0.29 -19.91
CA ASN A 369 8.78 -1.58 -19.25
C ASN A 369 9.25 -2.67 -20.23
N SER A 370 9.97 -3.64 -19.67
CA SER A 370 10.27 -4.93 -20.28
C SER A 370 8.98 -5.73 -20.52
N PRO A 371 8.91 -6.54 -21.58
CA PRO A 371 7.71 -7.32 -21.87
C PRO A 371 7.51 -8.46 -20.87
N SER A 372 6.25 -8.68 -20.48
CA SER A 372 5.82 -9.83 -19.70
C SER A 372 5.56 -11.03 -20.62
N PRO A 373 5.99 -12.25 -20.28
CA PRO A 373 5.67 -13.44 -21.06
C PRO A 373 4.16 -13.78 -21.06
N LYS A 374 3.39 -13.26 -20.10
CA LYS A 374 1.96 -13.52 -19.97
C LYS A 374 1.08 -12.40 -20.51
N THR A 375 1.54 -11.16 -20.39
CA THR A 375 0.74 -9.96 -20.65
C THR A 375 1.38 -9.05 -21.71
N PHE A 376 2.44 -9.52 -22.36
CA PHE A 376 3.14 -8.86 -23.46
C PHE A 376 3.63 -7.47 -23.06
N GLU A 377 3.19 -6.41 -23.73
CA GLU A 377 3.59 -5.04 -23.40
C GLU A 377 3.03 -4.53 -22.05
N GLU A 378 2.00 -5.17 -21.50
CA GLU A 378 1.33 -4.71 -20.28
C GLU A 378 1.89 -5.34 -19.01
N VAL A 379 2.10 -4.54 -17.95
CA VAL A 379 2.56 -5.04 -16.65
C VAL A 379 1.38 -5.53 -15.80
N GLN A 380 0.24 -4.84 -15.86
CA GLN A 380 -0.99 -5.16 -15.13
C GLN A 380 -0.77 -5.32 -13.61
N PHE A 381 -0.01 -4.40 -13.02
CA PHE A 381 0.31 -4.38 -11.60
C PHE A 381 -0.86 -3.89 -10.75
N PHE A 382 -1.43 -2.71 -11.04
CA PHE A 382 -2.36 -2.04 -10.13
C PHE A 382 -3.79 -2.60 -10.09
N ASN A 383 -4.20 -3.43 -11.05
CA ASN A 383 -5.61 -3.83 -11.22
C ASN A 383 -5.95 -5.29 -10.87
N ARG A 384 -4.95 -6.13 -10.59
CA ARG A 384 -5.14 -7.59 -10.43
C ARG A 384 -4.21 -8.15 -9.35
N ASN A 385 -4.09 -9.48 -9.34
CA ASN A 385 -3.29 -10.27 -8.40
C ASN A 385 -1.79 -9.94 -8.41
N ASN A 386 -1.26 -9.34 -9.48
CA ASN A 386 0.16 -8.96 -9.56
C ASN A 386 0.54 -7.92 -8.49
N TYR A 387 -0.41 -7.11 -8.03
CA TYR A 387 -0.17 -6.10 -6.99
C TYR A 387 0.43 -6.69 -5.71
N HIS A 388 -0.04 -7.88 -5.30
CA HIS A 388 0.42 -8.55 -4.08
C HIS A 388 1.84 -9.11 -4.17
N ARG A 389 2.45 -9.10 -5.37
CA ARG A 389 3.85 -9.49 -5.58
C ARG A 389 4.83 -8.44 -5.04
N GLY A 390 4.36 -7.23 -4.72
CA GLY A 390 5.14 -6.17 -4.10
C GLY A 390 5.83 -5.23 -5.08
N ILE A 391 6.40 -4.15 -4.54
CA ILE A 391 7.05 -3.08 -5.32
C ILE A 391 8.26 -3.62 -6.11
N ASP A 392 9.03 -4.53 -5.52
CA ASP A 392 10.22 -5.13 -6.17
C ASP A 392 9.86 -5.79 -7.49
N TRP A 393 8.81 -6.62 -7.48
CA TRP A 393 8.31 -7.27 -8.68
C TRP A 393 7.91 -6.27 -9.76
N TYR A 394 7.35 -5.12 -9.38
CA TYR A 394 6.97 -4.07 -10.32
C TYR A 394 8.18 -3.33 -10.87
N MET A 395 9.13 -2.95 -10.01
CA MET A 395 10.36 -2.26 -10.40
C MET A 395 11.24 -3.09 -11.33
N ASP A 396 11.23 -4.42 -11.20
CA ASP A 396 11.99 -5.34 -12.06
C ASP A 396 11.57 -5.29 -13.54
N PHE A 397 10.39 -4.75 -13.84
CA PHE A 397 9.98 -4.50 -15.22
C PHE A 397 10.71 -3.32 -15.86
N PHE A 398 11.22 -2.38 -15.06
CA PHE A 398 11.75 -1.13 -15.57
C PHE A 398 13.28 -1.15 -15.62
N PRO A 399 13.87 -0.65 -16.72
CA PRO A 399 15.32 -0.49 -16.81
C PRO A 399 15.79 0.57 -15.81
N VAL A 400 17.08 0.53 -15.49
CA VAL A 400 17.73 1.67 -14.82
C VAL A 400 17.89 2.79 -15.87
N PRO A 401 17.32 3.99 -15.67
CA PRO A 401 17.49 5.07 -16.63
C PRO A 401 18.95 5.52 -16.70
N SER A 402 19.44 5.81 -17.91
CA SER A 402 20.80 6.32 -18.12
C SER A 402 20.93 7.76 -17.60
N ASN A 403 19.86 8.55 -17.72
CA ASN A 403 19.75 9.88 -17.12
C ASN A 403 18.36 10.09 -16.53
N ALA A 404 18.25 10.00 -15.20
CA ALA A 404 16.98 10.12 -14.47
C ALA A 404 16.26 11.48 -14.62
N THR A 405 16.94 12.52 -15.11
CA THR A 405 16.34 13.85 -15.33
C THR A 405 15.67 13.97 -16.70
N THR A 406 16.15 13.24 -17.70
CA THR A 406 15.63 13.30 -19.07
C THR A 406 14.77 12.10 -19.43
N ASP A 407 15.11 10.92 -18.90
CA ASP A 407 14.50 9.66 -19.29
C ASP A 407 13.19 9.46 -18.53
N LEU A 408 12.09 9.37 -19.28
CA LEU A 408 10.75 9.15 -18.75
C LEU A 408 10.37 7.68 -18.91
N LEU A 409 10.34 6.98 -17.78
CA LEU A 409 9.82 5.63 -17.73
C LEU A 409 8.29 5.62 -17.79
N PHE A 410 7.70 4.67 -18.50
CA PHE A 410 6.25 4.48 -18.52
C PHE A 410 5.85 3.03 -18.63
N GLU A 411 4.61 2.75 -18.24
CA GLU A 411 3.94 1.51 -18.61
C GLU A 411 2.59 1.79 -19.26
N LYS A 412 2.11 0.79 -20.01
CA LYS A 412 0.78 0.77 -20.58
C LYS A 412 0.06 -0.48 -20.09
N SER A 413 -1.07 -0.28 -19.42
CA SER A 413 -1.94 -1.38 -18.98
C SER A 413 -3.39 -0.96 -19.16
N ALA A 414 -3.99 -1.34 -20.30
CA ALA A 414 -5.29 -0.81 -20.73
C ALA A 414 -6.47 -1.25 -19.84
N SER A 415 -6.21 -2.20 -18.94
CA SER A 415 -7.13 -2.71 -17.95
C SER A 415 -7.11 -1.90 -16.64
N TYR A 416 -6.27 -0.87 -16.52
CA TYR A 416 -6.30 0.07 -15.38
C TYR A 416 -7.50 1.01 -15.44
N PHE A 417 -7.89 1.46 -16.63
CA PHE A 417 -8.93 2.48 -16.83
C PHE A 417 -10.23 2.18 -16.07
N HIS A 418 -10.76 0.96 -16.22
CA HIS A 418 -12.03 0.55 -15.61
C HIS A 418 -11.88 -0.13 -14.25
N SER A 419 -10.64 -0.29 -13.75
CA SER A 419 -10.37 -0.91 -12.45
C SER A 419 -10.83 0.00 -11.32
N GLU A 420 -11.45 -0.57 -10.30
CA GLU A 420 -11.88 0.17 -9.10
C GLU A 420 -10.69 0.49 -8.19
N GLU A 421 -9.75 -0.45 -8.05
CA GLU A 421 -8.60 -0.34 -7.15
C GLU A 421 -7.40 0.40 -7.75
N ALA A 422 -7.26 0.39 -9.07
CA ALA A 422 -6.03 0.88 -9.72
C ALA A 422 -5.73 2.36 -9.44
N PRO A 423 -6.71 3.30 -9.45
CA PRO A 423 -6.44 4.71 -9.16
C PRO A 423 -5.81 4.92 -7.78
N LYS A 424 -6.39 4.32 -6.73
CA LYS A 424 -5.91 4.42 -5.35
C LYS A 424 -4.52 3.82 -5.19
N ARG A 425 -4.30 2.63 -5.77
CA ARG A 425 -3.01 1.93 -5.71
C ARG A 425 -1.91 2.65 -6.49
N ALA A 426 -2.23 3.21 -7.65
CA ALA A 426 -1.32 4.00 -8.46
C ALA A 426 -0.95 5.31 -7.76
N ALA A 427 -1.92 6.05 -7.23
CA ALA A 427 -1.66 7.31 -6.53
C ALA A 427 -0.85 7.11 -5.25
N SER A 428 -1.00 5.95 -4.59
CA SER A 428 -0.18 5.58 -3.44
C SER A 428 1.29 5.36 -3.81
N LEU A 429 1.58 4.66 -4.91
CA LEU A 429 2.96 4.30 -5.28
C LEU A 429 3.65 5.35 -6.16
N VAL A 430 2.91 5.98 -7.07
CA VAL A 430 3.42 6.96 -8.04
C VAL A 430 2.51 8.20 -8.08
N PRO A 431 2.37 8.94 -6.96
CA PRO A 431 1.43 10.06 -6.84
C PRO A 431 1.66 11.17 -7.88
N LYS A 432 2.92 11.35 -8.30
CA LYS A 432 3.35 12.38 -9.26
C LYS A 432 3.27 11.92 -10.72
N ALA A 433 2.81 10.69 -10.98
CA ALA A 433 2.73 10.18 -12.34
C ALA A 433 1.68 10.94 -13.17
N LYS A 434 2.00 11.20 -14.43
CA LYS A 434 0.99 11.66 -15.40
C LYS A 434 0.16 10.48 -15.88
N ILE A 435 -1.11 10.71 -16.15
CA ILE A 435 -2.10 9.70 -16.54
C ILE A 435 -2.55 10.01 -17.97
N ILE A 436 -2.45 9.03 -18.87
CA ILE A 436 -2.88 9.16 -20.26
C ILE A 436 -3.97 8.13 -20.54
N THR A 437 -5.11 8.60 -21.06
CA THR A 437 -6.22 7.76 -21.52
C THR A 437 -6.59 8.10 -22.96
N ILE A 438 -7.13 7.14 -23.71
CA ILE A 438 -7.48 7.31 -25.13
C ILE A 438 -8.95 6.94 -25.32
N LEU A 439 -9.77 7.81 -25.88
CA LEU A 439 -11.21 7.57 -26.07
C LEU A 439 -11.55 7.47 -27.56
N ILE A 440 -12.39 6.50 -27.93
CA ILE A 440 -13.05 6.39 -29.25
C ILE A 440 -14.56 6.25 -29.02
N ASP A 441 -15.37 6.20 -30.07
CA ASP A 441 -16.79 5.87 -29.96
C ASP A 441 -16.98 4.59 -29.10
N PRO A 442 -17.74 4.66 -27.98
CA PRO A 442 -17.89 3.54 -27.06
C PRO A 442 -18.59 2.33 -27.71
N SER A 443 -19.38 2.55 -28.76
CA SER A 443 -20.00 1.50 -29.57
C SER A 443 -18.96 0.75 -30.38
N ASP A 444 -18.06 1.47 -31.07
CA ASP A 444 -16.97 0.87 -31.85
C ASP A 444 -15.96 0.18 -30.93
N ARG A 445 -15.70 0.74 -29.74
CA ARG A 445 -14.87 0.11 -28.70
C ARG A 445 -15.46 -1.23 -28.26
N ALA A 446 -16.75 -1.27 -27.96
CA ALA A 446 -17.46 -2.48 -27.54
C ALA A 446 -17.43 -3.53 -28.66
N TYR A 447 -17.68 -3.13 -29.90
CA TYR A 447 -17.62 -4.04 -31.05
C TYR A 447 -16.21 -4.58 -31.29
N SER A 448 -15.18 -3.73 -31.19
CA SER A 448 -13.79 -4.15 -31.31
C SER A 448 -13.38 -5.13 -30.20
N TRP A 449 -13.96 -5.00 -29.00
CA TRP A 449 -13.74 -5.95 -27.91
C TRP A 449 -14.40 -7.30 -28.19
N TYR A 450 -15.65 -7.31 -28.66
CA TYR A 450 -16.32 -8.54 -29.09
C TYR A 450 -15.52 -9.28 -30.18
N GLN A 451 -15.08 -8.57 -31.22
CA GLN A 451 -14.26 -9.14 -32.28
C GLN A 451 -12.91 -9.64 -31.78
N HIS A 452 -12.34 -8.96 -30.77
CA HIS A 452 -11.14 -9.44 -30.10
C HIS A 452 -11.36 -10.78 -29.40
N GLN A 453 -12.48 -10.92 -28.67
CA GLN A 453 -12.83 -12.17 -28.00
C GLN A 453 -13.07 -13.31 -29.00
N ARG A 454 -13.78 -13.04 -30.11
CA ARG A 454 -13.93 -14.02 -31.20
C ARG A 454 -12.60 -14.51 -31.74
N SER A 455 -11.63 -13.60 -31.95
CA SER A 455 -10.30 -13.96 -32.46
C SER A 455 -9.43 -14.73 -31.46
N HIS A 456 -9.82 -14.77 -30.19
CA HIS A 456 -9.20 -15.60 -29.15
C HIS A 456 -10.08 -16.80 -28.79
N GLU A 457 -11.01 -17.16 -29.68
CA GLU A 457 -11.85 -18.35 -29.55
C GLU A 457 -12.68 -18.39 -28.26
N ASP A 458 -13.07 -17.22 -27.74
CA ASP A 458 -13.96 -17.11 -26.60
C ASP A 458 -15.32 -17.79 -26.93
N PRO A 459 -15.73 -18.82 -26.16
CA PRO A 459 -16.90 -19.63 -26.52
C PRO A 459 -18.19 -18.82 -26.63
N ALA A 460 -18.38 -17.83 -25.75
CA ALA A 460 -19.57 -16.97 -25.78
C ALA A 460 -19.54 -16.06 -27.02
N ALA A 461 -18.37 -15.51 -27.36
CA ALA A 461 -18.25 -14.63 -28.53
C ALA A 461 -18.42 -15.38 -29.87
N LEU A 462 -18.05 -16.66 -29.93
CA LEU A 462 -18.27 -17.52 -31.09
C LEU A 462 -19.72 -17.98 -31.22
N ARG A 463 -20.39 -18.27 -30.09
CA ARG A 463 -21.76 -18.78 -30.06
C ARG A 463 -22.80 -17.70 -30.32
N PHE A 464 -22.64 -16.51 -29.77
CA PHE A 464 -23.63 -15.44 -29.83
C PHE A 464 -23.18 -14.31 -30.77
N SER A 465 -24.11 -13.77 -31.54
CA SER A 465 -23.92 -12.57 -32.34
C SER A 465 -23.66 -11.34 -31.46
N PHE A 466 -23.08 -10.28 -32.04
CA PHE A 466 -22.82 -9.06 -31.28
C PHE A 466 -24.10 -8.43 -30.72
N TYR A 467 -25.20 -8.46 -31.49
CA TYR A 467 -26.49 -7.92 -31.05
C TYR A 467 -27.04 -8.69 -29.84
N GLU A 468 -27.00 -10.02 -29.87
CA GLU A 468 -27.40 -10.87 -28.73
C GLU A 468 -26.56 -10.60 -27.48
N VAL A 469 -25.25 -10.33 -27.65
CA VAL A 469 -24.37 -9.96 -26.54
C VAL A 469 -24.78 -8.64 -25.92
N ILE A 470 -24.92 -7.57 -26.71
CA ILE A 470 -25.18 -6.22 -26.16
C ILE A 470 -26.61 -6.07 -25.62
N SER A 471 -27.57 -6.79 -26.19
CA SER A 471 -28.98 -6.77 -25.77
C SER A 471 -29.34 -7.82 -24.72
N ALA A 472 -28.35 -8.58 -24.21
CA ALA A 472 -28.57 -9.63 -23.23
C ALA A 472 -29.33 -9.11 -21.98
N GLY A 473 -30.49 -9.69 -21.71
CA GLY A 473 -31.31 -9.35 -20.56
C GLY A 473 -30.87 -10.03 -19.26
N PRO A 474 -31.51 -9.72 -18.12
CA PRO A 474 -31.16 -10.29 -16.81
C PRO A 474 -31.28 -11.82 -16.72
N ARG A 475 -32.11 -12.44 -17.56
CA ARG A 475 -32.31 -13.90 -17.62
C ARG A 475 -31.37 -14.62 -18.61
N ALA A 476 -30.51 -13.89 -19.31
CA ALA A 476 -29.55 -14.47 -20.26
C ALA A 476 -28.50 -15.35 -19.54
N PRO A 477 -27.86 -16.30 -20.24
CA PRO A 477 -26.81 -17.16 -19.67
C PRO A 477 -25.68 -16.34 -19.00
N PRO A 478 -25.08 -16.84 -17.89
CA PRO A 478 -24.02 -16.12 -17.18
C PRO A 478 -22.82 -15.73 -18.06
N GLU A 479 -22.39 -16.61 -18.97
CA GLU A 479 -21.28 -16.36 -19.89
C GLU A 479 -21.59 -15.23 -20.89
N LEU A 480 -22.84 -15.14 -21.34
CA LEU A 480 -23.30 -14.07 -22.24
C LEU A 480 -23.30 -12.72 -21.52
N ARG A 481 -23.85 -12.67 -20.29
CA ARG A 481 -23.85 -11.45 -19.46
C ARG A 481 -22.43 -11.02 -19.08
N ALA A 482 -21.52 -11.96 -18.82
CA ALA A 482 -20.13 -11.66 -18.53
C ALA A 482 -19.44 -11.01 -19.74
N LEU A 483 -19.67 -11.53 -20.96
CA LEU A 483 -19.15 -10.94 -22.18
C LEU A 483 -19.78 -9.56 -22.45
N GLN A 484 -21.10 -9.41 -22.29
CA GLN A 484 -21.80 -8.13 -22.38
C GLN A 484 -21.18 -7.09 -21.45
N LYS A 485 -20.99 -7.41 -20.16
CA LYS A 485 -20.41 -6.49 -19.18
C LYS A 485 -19.01 -6.04 -19.61
N ARG A 486 -18.17 -6.96 -20.12
CA ARG A 486 -16.82 -6.64 -20.62
C ARG A 486 -16.86 -5.79 -21.91
N CYS A 487 -17.88 -5.96 -22.76
CA CYS A 487 -18.12 -5.11 -23.93
C CYS A 487 -18.57 -3.70 -23.51
N LEU A 488 -19.57 -3.58 -22.63
CA LEU A 488 -20.26 -2.32 -22.39
C LEU A 488 -19.62 -1.45 -21.30
N VAL A 489 -19.36 -2.01 -20.11
CA VAL A 489 -18.97 -1.23 -18.92
C VAL A 489 -17.69 -0.39 -19.11
N PRO A 490 -16.61 -0.86 -19.78
CA PRO A 490 -15.44 -0.01 -19.98
C PRO A 490 -15.68 1.17 -20.94
N GLY A 491 -16.88 1.30 -21.53
CA GLY A 491 -17.35 2.43 -22.33
C GLY A 491 -17.99 3.55 -21.51
N TRP A 492 -18.21 3.35 -20.20
CA TRP A 492 -18.74 4.37 -19.29
C TRP A 492 -17.66 5.40 -18.92
N TYR A 493 -17.16 6.13 -19.92
CA TYR A 493 -15.92 6.90 -19.81
C TYR A 493 -15.95 7.94 -18.70
N ALA A 494 -17.04 8.68 -18.54
CA ALA A 494 -17.18 9.68 -17.47
C ALA A 494 -16.97 9.07 -16.09
N SER A 495 -17.68 7.97 -15.78
CA SER A 495 -17.60 7.31 -14.47
C SER A 495 -16.19 6.82 -14.14
N HIS A 496 -15.49 6.26 -15.12
CA HIS A 496 -14.12 5.79 -14.92
C HIS A 496 -13.15 6.95 -14.75
N ILE A 497 -13.26 8.00 -15.57
CA ILE A 497 -12.40 9.18 -15.47
C ILE A 497 -12.59 9.90 -14.13
N GLU A 498 -13.83 10.06 -13.65
CA GLU A 498 -14.11 10.66 -12.35
C GLU A 498 -13.44 9.88 -11.21
N ARG A 499 -13.40 8.54 -11.29
CA ARG A 499 -12.68 7.71 -10.31
C ARG A 499 -11.18 8.01 -10.29
N TRP A 500 -10.56 8.23 -11.45
CA TRP A 500 -9.15 8.64 -11.52
C TRP A 500 -8.95 10.05 -10.95
N LEU A 501 -9.89 10.96 -11.19
CA LEU A 501 -9.86 12.34 -10.69
C LEU A 501 -10.02 12.45 -9.17
N LEU A 502 -10.50 11.41 -8.47
CA LEU A 502 -10.49 11.35 -7.01
C LEU A 502 -9.06 11.32 -6.44
N TYR A 503 -8.09 10.86 -7.22
CA TYR A 503 -6.71 10.62 -6.75
C TYR A 503 -5.65 11.41 -7.53
N PHE A 504 -5.91 11.73 -8.80
CA PHE A 504 -5.02 12.52 -9.64
C PHE A 504 -5.68 13.85 -10.02
N PRO A 505 -5.02 15.00 -9.82
CA PRO A 505 -5.57 16.28 -10.22
C PRO A 505 -5.73 16.35 -11.75
N PRO A 506 -6.68 17.16 -12.26
CA PRO A 506 -6.91 17.33 -13.70
C PRO A 506 -5.65 17.61 -14.52
N LEU A 507 -4.69 18.38 -13.97
CA LEU A 507 -3.42 18.71 -14.63
C LEU A 507 -2.51 17.50 -14.87
N GLN A 508 -2.70 16.39 -14.14
CA GLN A 508 -1.99 15.14 -14.34
C GLN A 508 -2.72 14.20 -15.31
N LEU A 509 -3.84 14.60 -15.93
CA LEU A 509 -4.62 13.76 -16.84
C LEU A 509 -4.63 14.31 -18.26
N LEU A 510 -4.23 13.48 -19.23
CA LEU A 510 -4.39 13.73 -20.66
C LEU A 510 -5.41 12.76 -21.25
N ILE A 511 -6.41 13.31 -21.96
CA ILE A 511 -7.45 12.56 -22.66
C ILE A 511 -7.21 12.71 -24.17
N ILE A 512 -6.81 11.62 -24.81
CA ILE A 512 -6.52 11.58 -26.25
C ILE A 512 -7.78 11.20 -27.03
N ASP A 513 -8.07 11.94 -28.11
CA ASP A 513 -9.01 11.51 -29.14
C ASP A 513 -8.39 10.37 -29.97
N GLY A 514 -8.87 9.16 -29.78
CA GLY A 514 -8.38 7.97 -30.49
C GLY A 514 -8.71 7.98 -31.99
N GLN A 515 -9.69 8.76 -32.44
CA GLN A 515 -9.92 8.98 -33.87
C GLN A 515 -8.80 9.83 -34.45
N GLN A 516 -8.41 10.91 -33.77
CA GLN A 516 -7.28 11.75 -34.18
C GLN A 516 -5.97 10.97 -34.14
N LEU A 517 -5.72 10.16 -33.11
CA LEU A 517 -4.53 9.28 -33.05
C LEU A 517 -4.46 8.33 -34.26
N ARG A 518 -5.61 7.92 -34.80
CA ARG A 518 -5.68 7.05 -35.97
C ARG A 518 -5.46 7.80 -37.28
N THR A 519 -5.95 9.03 -37.42
CA THR A 519 -5.91 9.79 -38.67
C THR A 519 -4.70 10.70 -38.80
N ASP A 520 -4.27 11.28 -37.69
CA ASP A 520 -3.18 12.24 -37.56
C ASP A 520 -2.43 12.01 -36.22
N PRO A 521 -1.64 10.93 -36.12
CA PRO A 521 -0.90 10.60 -34.91
C PRO A 521 0.17 11.62 -34.57
N ALA A 522 0.74 12.34 -35.55
CA ALA A 522 1.83 13.28 -35.31
C ALA A 522 1.39 14.43 -34.41
N THR A 523 0.23 15.05 -34.69
CA THR A 523 -0.34 16.10 -33.85
C THR A 523 -0.63 15.60 -32.43
N VAL A 524 -1.19 14.40 -32.29
CA VAL A 524 -1.46 13.80 -30.97
C VAL A 524 -0.16 13.58 -30.19
N MET A 525 0.89 13.08 -30.87
CA MET A 525 2.18 12.86 -30.22
C MET A 525 2.87 14.16 -29.83
N ASP A 526 2.71 15.26 -30.57
CA ASP A 526 3.17 16.59 -30.16
C ASP A 526 2.50 17.06 -28.86
N ASP A 527 1.20 16.84 -28.72
CA ASP A 527 0.50 17.18 -27.49
C ASP A 527 0.88 16.27 -26.32
N VAL A 528 1.14 14.99 -26.58
CA VAL A 528 1.71 14.05 -25.59
C VAL A 528 3.09 14.53 -25.15
N GLN A 529 3.96 14.96 -26.06
CA GLN A 529 5.29 15.49 -25.74
C GLN A 529 5.20 16.73 -24.85
N LYS A 530 4.36 17.71 -25.22
CA LYS A 530 4.10 18.91 -24.40
C LYS A 530 3.57 18.55 -23.03
N PHE A 531 2.58 17.65 -22.97
CA PHE A 531 1.98 17.21 -21.73
C PHE A 531 3.00 16.51 -20.83
N LEU A 532 3.87 15.66 -21.39
CA LEU A 532 4.93 14.98 -20.63
C LEU A 532 6.05 15.93 -20.22
N GLY A 533 6.27 17.03 -20.95
CA GLY A 533 7.35 17.97 -20.69
C GLY A 533 8.71 17.38 -21.07
N VAL A 534 8.77 16.62 -22.18
CA VAL A 534 10.02 16.07 -22.69
C VAL A 534 11.00 17.19 -23.04
N SER A 535 12.29 16.99 -22.74
CA SER A 535 13.30 18.04 -22.93
C SER A 535 13.71 18.25 -24.39
N ARG A 536 13.61 17.20 -25.21
CA ARG A 536 13.90 17.24 -26.65
C ARG A 536 12.62 16.94 -27.41
N HIS A 537 12.30 17.74 -28.41
CA HIS A 537 11.19 17.46 -29.31
C HIS A 537 11.61 16.40 -30.34
N TYR A 538 10.71 15.46 -30.60
CA TYR A 538 10.84 14.43 -31.62
C TYR A 538 9.77 14.65 -32.70
N ASN A 539 10.22 14.79 -33.95
CA ASN A 539 9.33 15.08 -35.07
C ASN A 539 8.65 13.82 -35.59
N TYR A 540 7.44 13.54 -35.09
CA TYR A 540 6.66 12.39 -35.52
C TYR A 540 6.14 12.49 -36.96
N SER A 541 6.05 13.69 -37.54
CA SER A 541 5.64 13.88 -38.94
C SER A 541 6.65 13.33 -39.94
N GLU A 542 7.93 13.31 -39.56
CA GLU A 542 9.01 12.71 -40.36
C GLU A 542 9.22 11.22 -40.04
N ALA A 543 8.84 10.79 -38.82
CA ALA A 543 9.07 9.43 -38.35
C ALA A 543 7.90 8.47 -38.61
N LEU A 544 6.70 8.99 -38.92
CA LEU A 544 5.51 8.21 -39.20
C LEU A 544 5.08 8.38 -40.66
N THR A 545 4.60 7.30 -41.26
CA THR A 545 4.02 7.30 -42.61
C THR A 545 2.74 6.47 -42.66
N PHE A 546 1.81 6.83 -43.54
CA PHE A 546 0.58 6.08 -43.73
C PHE A 546 0.80 4.92 -44.69
N ASP A 547 0.59 3.69 -44.22
CA ASP A 547 0.69 2.49 -45.04
C ASP A 547 -0.69 2.13 -45.60
N SER A 548 -0.86 2.25 -46.92
CA SER A 548 -2.15 2.02 -47.61
C SER A 548 -2.60 0.55 -47.56
N HIS A 549 -1.67 -0.40 -47.55
CA HIS A 549 -1.98 -1.82 -47.45
C HIS A 549 -2.46 -2.20 -46.05
N LYS A 550 -1.82 -1.63 -45.02
CA LYS A 550 -2.22 -1.79 -43.62
C LYS A 550 -3.50 -1.00 -43.30
N GLY A 551 -3.67 0.17 -43.91
CA GLY A 551 -4.74 1.14 -43.62
C GLY A 551 -4.54 1.91 -42.31
N PHE A 552 -3.30 2.00 -41.82
CA PHE A 552 -2.93 2.67 -40.58
C PHE A 552 -1.54 3.32 -40.71
N TRP A 553 -1.26 4.28 -39.83
CA TRP A 553 0.07 4.87 -39.69
C TRP A 553 1.05 3.86 -39.07
N CYS A 554 2.26 3.87 -39.61
CA CYS A 554 3.36 2.98 -39.24
C CYS A 554 4.64 3.79 -39.05
N GLN A 555 5.61 3.21 -38.34
CA GLN A 555 6.94 3.81 -38.22
C GLN A 555 7.65 3.73 -39.58
N LEU A 556 8.22 4.85 -40.02
CA LEU A 556 9.12 4.92 -41.17
C LEU A 556 10.50 4.42 -40.74
N LEU A 557 11.07 3.50 -41.51
CA LEU A 557 12.44 3.01 -41.35
C LEU A 557 13.32 3.53 -42.50
N GLU A 558 14.63 3.30 -42.39
CA GLU A 558 15.58 3.56 -43.46
C GLU A 558 15.17 2.85 -44.77
N GLU A 559 15.55 3.43 -45.91
CA GLU A 559 15.23 2.95 -47.26
C GLU A 559 13.72 2.89 -47.60
N GLY A 560 12.88 3.63 -46.86
CA GLY A 560 11.43 3.72 -47.14
C GLY A 560 10.61 2.50 -46.69
N LYS A 561 11.21 1.59 -45.92
CA LYS A 561 10.50 0.44 -45.33
C LYS A 561 9.59 0.91 -44.18
N THR A 562 8.49 0.22 -43.95
CA THR A 562 7.54 0.53 -42.86
C THR A 562 7.54 -0.56 -41.79
N LYS A 563 7.52 -0.15 -40.51
CA LYS A 563 7.30 -1.02 -39.36
C LYS A 563 5.90 -0.78 -38.80
N CYS A 564 4.96 -1.58 -39.28
CA CYS A 564 3.57 -1.51 -38.85
C CYS A 564 3.27 -2.39 -37.62
N LEU A 565 2.17 -2.06 -36.94
CA LEU A 565 1.61 -2.93 -35.89
C LEU A 565 1.27 -4.32 -36.45
N GLY A 566 1.45 -5.35 -35.61
CA GLY A 566 1.20 -6.75 -35.97
C GLY A 566 -0.25 -7.06 -36.41
N LYS A 567 -0.47 -8.26 -36.98
CA LYS A 567 -1.77 -8.70 -37.54
C LYS A 567 -2.93 -8.62 -36.55
N SER A 568 -2.66 -8.74 -35.24
CA SER A 568 -3.67 -8.64 -34.18
C SER A 568 -4.17 -7.21 -33.91
N LYS A 569 -3.60 -6.19 -34.57
CA LYS A 569 -3.97 -4.77 -34.44
C LYS A 569 -4.45 -4.25 -35.79
N GLY A 570 -5.62 -3.60 -35.80
CA GLY A 570 -6.30 -3.23 -37.05
C GLY A 570 -6.88 -4.43 -37.81
N ARG A 571 -7.48 -5.40 -37.09
CA ARG A 571 -8.11 -6.58 -37.71
C ARG A 571 -9.21 -6.13 -38.69
N LYS A 572 -9.28 -6.79 -39.84
CA LYS A 572 -10.39 -6.65 -40.78
C LYS A 572 -11.51 -7.58 -40.30
N TYR A 573 -12.66 -7.01 -39.95
CA TYR A 573 -13.88 -7.73 -39.59
C TYR A 573 -15.08 -7.00 -40.20
N PRO A 574 -16.24 -7.68 -40.37
CA PRO A 574 -17.43 -7.06 -40.93
C PRO A 574 -17.81 -5.78 -40.17
N PRO A 575 -18.39 -4.77 -40.85
CA PRO A 575 -18.92 -3.60 -40.17
C PRO A 575 -20.00 -3.99 -39.15
N MET A 576 -20.13 -3.21 -38.09
CA MET A 576 -21.20 -3.40 -37.10
C MET A 576 -22.56 -3.20 -37.76
N GLY A 577 -23.50 -4.12 -37.51
CA GLY A 577 -24.86 -4.02 -38.06
C GLY A 577 -25.61 -2.77 -37.58
N PRO A 578 -26.55 -2.23 -38.40
CA PRO A 578 -27.25 -0.99 -38.09
C PRO A 578 -28.06 -1.05 -36.79
N ASP A 579 -28.74 -2.16 -36.51
CA ASP A 579 -29.53 -2.33 -35.28
C ASP A 579 -28.65 -2.33 -34.02
N SER A 580 -27.45 -2.92 -34.11
CA SER A 580 -26.47 -2.90 -33.02
C SER A 580 -25.94 -1.49 -32.78
N ARG A 581 -25.72 -0.71 -33.84
CA ARG A 581 -25.29 0.69 -33.74
C ARG A 581 -26.40 1.55 -33.12
N ALA A 582 -27.64 1.40 -33.56
CA ALA A 582 -28.79 2.13 -33.02
C ALA A 582 -29.00 1.81 -31.53
N PHE A 583 -28.95 0.53 -31.16
CA PHE A 583 -29.02 0.10 -29.75
C PHE A 583 -27.93 0.75 -28.90
N LEU A 584 -26.66 0.72 -29.33
CA LEU A 584 -25.55 1.26 -28.56
C LEU A 584 -25.55 2.78 -28.48
N SER A 585 -25.97 3.48 -29.54
CA SER A 585 -26.14 4.94 -29.51
C SER A 585 -27.20 5.33 -28.48
N SER A 586 -28.31 4.60 -28.39
CA SER A 586 -29.30 4.78 -27.33
C SER A 586 -28.74 4.43 -25.95
N TYR A 587 -28.03 3.32 -25.81
CA TYR A 587 -27.47 2.84 -24.54
C TYR A 587 -26.43 3.81 -23.94
N TYR A 588 -25.54 4.37 -24.77
CA TYR A 588 -24.50 5.28 -24.31
C TYR A 588 -24.91 6.75 -24.30
N ARG A 589 -26.14 7.09 -24.69
CA ARG A 589 -26.62 8.48 -24.80
C ARG A 589 -26.31 9.29 -23.52
N ASP A 590 -26.80 8.81 -22.37
CA ASP A 590 -26.62 9.53 -21.11
C ASP A 590 -25.15 9.52 -20.66
N HIS A 591 -24.43 8.42 -20.88
CA HIS A 591 -22.99 8.35 -20.60
C HIS A 591 -22.17 9.35 -21.43
N ASN A 592 -22.54 9.57 -22.69
CA ASN A 592 -21.90 10.53 -23.58
C ASN A 592 -22.23 11.97 -23.18
N VAL A 593 -23.46 12.24 -22.71
CA VAL A 593 -23.84 13.54 -22.14
C VAL A 593 -23.01 13.84 -20.89
N GLU A 594 -22.87 12.87 -19.97
CA GLU A 594 -22.05 13.05 -18.77
C GLU A 594 -20.56 13.22 -19.10
N LEU A 595 -20.06 12.49 -20.11
CA LEU A 595 -18.69 12.69 -20.60
C LEU A 595 -18.50 14.10 -21.15
N ALA A 596 -19.44 14.62 -21.93
CA ALA A 596 -19.36 15.97 -22.48
C ALA A 596 -19.33 17.04 -21.38
N LYS A 597 -20.18 16.89 -20.35
CA LYS A 597 -20.18 17.77 -19.17
C LYS A 597 -18.85 17.68 -18.42
N LEU A 598 -18.31 16.48 -18.24
CA LEU A 598 -17.01 16.27 -17.60
C LEU A 598 -15.88 16.93 -18.39
N LEU A 599 -15.79 16.70 -19.69
CA LEU A 599 -14.75 17.31 -20.54
C LEU A 599 -14.85 18.84 -20.53
N HIS A 600 -16.06 19.40 -20.56
CA HIS A 600 -16.26 20.83 -20.42
C HIS A 600 -15.75 21.37 -19.08
N ARG A 601 -16.06 20.69 -17.96
CA ARG A 601 -15.52 21.03 -16.62
C ARG A 601 -13.99 20.97 -16.57
N LEU A 602 -13.38 20.03 -17.29
CA LEU A 602 -11.93 19.87 -17.38
C LEU A 602 -11.26 20.84 -18.37
N GLY A 603 -12.02 21.67 -19.09
CA GLY A 603 -11.49 22.54 -20.14
C GLY A 603 -10.95 21.79 -21.36
N GLN A 604 -11.38 20.54 -21.57
CA GLN A 604 -10.90 19.68 -22.65
C GLN A 604 -11.82 19.77 -23.87
N PRO A 605 -11.27 19.79 -25.11
CA PRO A 605 -12.09 19.79 -26.32
C PRO A 605 -12.87 18.48 -26.45
N LEU A 606 -14.08 18.56 -27.02
CA LEU A 606 -14.88 17.37 -27.29
C LEU A 606 -14.33 16.58 -28.48
N PRO A 607 -14.04 15.27 -28.33
CA PRO A 607 -13.66 14.40 -29.44
C PRO A 607 -14.64 14.48 -30.61
N ALA A 608 -14.14 14.30 -31.83
CA ALA A 608 -14.97 14.42 -33.04
C ALA A 608 -16.17 13.44 -33.02
N TRP A 609 -15.92 12.19 -32.64
CA TRP A 609 -16.96 11.15 -32.50
C TRP A 609 -18.04 11.55 -31.47
N LEU A 610 -17.65 12.18 -30.36
CA LEU A 610 -18.59 12.56 -29.31
C LEU A 610 -19.51 13.70 -29.76
N ARG A 611 -18.95 14.68 -30.49
CA ARG A 611 -19.75 15.77 -31.09
C ARG A 611 -20.81 15.21 -32.06
N GLN A 612 -20.45 14.22 -32.87
CA GLN A 612 -21.35 13.57 -33.80
C GLN A 612 -22.46 12.79 -33.08
N GLU A 613 -22.14 12.02 -32.04
CA GLU A 613 -23.15 11.28 -31.28
C GLU A 613 -24.12 12.19 -30.53
N LEU A 614 -23.65 13.31 -29.97
CA LEU A 614 -24.51 14.28 -29.28
C LEU A 614 -25.45 15.03 -30.23
N GLN A 615 -25.06 15.23 -31.50
CA GLN A 615 -25.92 15.82 -32.51
C GLN A 615 -27.08 14.90 -32.89
N LYS A 616 -26.85 13.57 -32.93
CA LYS A 616 -27.92 12.58 -33.20
C LYS A 616 -28.95 12.47 -32.08
N ALA A 617 -28.61 12.94 -30.88
CA ALA A 617 -29.46 12.90 -29.71
C ALA A 617 -30.38 14.13 -29.58
N ARG A 618 -30.16 15.18 -30.38
CA ARG A 618 -31.07 16.31 -30.56
C ARG A 618 -32.11 15.96 -31.60
#